data_AF-A0A7C9DQY6-F1
#
_entry.id   AF-A0A7C9DQY6-F1
#
_cell.length_a   1.000
_cell.length_b   1.000
_cell.length_c   1.000
_cell.angle_alpha   90.00
_cell.angle_beta   90.00
_cell.angle_gamma   90.00
#
_symmetry.space_group_name_H-M   'P 1'
#
loop_
_entity.id
_entity.type
_entity.pdbx_description
1 polymer ?
#
loop_
_entity_poly.entity_id
_entity_poly.type
_entity_poly.pdbx_seq_one_letter_code
_entity_poly.pdbx_strand_id
1 'polypeptide(L)'
;SLQIMRLGDNDLTGNLPDNLCNGIKSITEITLLNNHLTGDIPVNLESCRNLQILSLGDNNLTGKIPDSIGELSTLEELYLYGNQLTGNIPSTLFNVSSLWMISLWGNQLSGP
;
A
#
# COMPACT_ATOMS: atom_id res chain seq x y z
N SER A 1 -9.48 18.59 -6.76
CA SER A 1 -8.46 17.54 -6.88
C SER A 1 -9.04 16.26 -6.29
N LEU A 2 -8.59 15.08 -6.74
CA LEU A 2 -9.07 13.81 -6.20
C LEU A 2 -8.50 13.60 -4.79
N GLN A 3 -9.35 13.22 -3.83
CA GLN A 3 -8.98 12.95 -2.44
C GLN A 3 -9.19 11.49 -2.06
N ILE A 4 -10.26 10.87 -2.56
CA ILE A 4 -10.64 9.51 -2.21
C ILE A 4 -10.78 8.71 -3.51
N MET A 5 -10.10 7.58 -3.58
CA MET A 5 -10.21 6.60 -4.66
C MET A 5 -10.61 5.27 -4.04
N ARG A 6 -11.84 4.82 -4.30
CA ARG A 6 -12.35 3.51 -3.86
C ARG A 6 -12.70 2.67 -5.07
N LEU A 7 -11.90 1.64 -5.30
CA LEU A 7 -11.97 0.74 -6.44
C LEU A 7 -11.94 -0.73 -5.98
N GLY A 8 -12.26 -0.98 -4.70
CA GLY A 8 -12.34 -2.33 -4.17
C GLY A 8 -13.49 -3.13 -4.75
N ASP A 9 -13.42 -4.45 -4.63
CA ASP A 9 -14.44 -5.41 -5.10
C ASP A 9 -14.70 -5.31 -6.61
N ASN A 10 -13.62 -5.38 -7.40
CA ASN A 10 -13.66 -5.36 -8.86
C ASN A 10 -12.77 -6.47 -9.44
N ASP A 11 -12.78 -6.57 -10.77
CA ASP A 11 -11.88 -7.45 -11.53
C ASP A 11 -10.65 -6.70 -12.06
N LEU A 12 -10.13 -5.71 -11.34
CA LEU A 12 -8.95 -4.96 -11.80
C LEU A 12 -7.73 -5.89 -11.84
N THR A 13 -7.01 -5.83 -12.95
CA THR A 13 -5.82 -6.65 -13.21
C THR A 13 -4.61 -5.78 -13.50
N GLY A 14 -3.43 -6.40 -13.51
CA GLY A 14 -2.18 -5.74 -13.87
C GLY A 14 -1.51 -5.08 -12.67
N ASN A 15 -0.51 -4.26 -12.95
CA ASN A 15 0.37 -3.74 -11.91
C ASN A 15 -0.05 -2.35 -11.44
N LEU A 16 0.27 -2.04 -10.18
CA LEU A 16 0.22 -0.67 -9.69
C LEU A 16 1.25 0.18 -10.46
N PRO A 17 0.89 1.41 -10.88
CA PRO A 17 1.82 2.29 -11.57
C PRO A 17 2.90 2.82 -10.60
N ASP A 18 4.16 2.84 -11.06
CA ASP A 18 5.32 3.33 -10.29
C ASP A 18 5.15 4.76 -9.74
N ASN A 19 4.28 5.54 -10.39
CA ASN A 19 4.00 6.94 -10.11
C ASN A 19 2.59 7.15 -9.54
N LEU A 20 2.10 6.22 -8.72
CA LEU A 20 0.72 6.12 -8.23
C LEU A 20 0.07 7.46 -7.86
N CYS A 21 0.77 8.34 -7.13
CA CYS A 21 0.22 9.62 -6.67
C CYS A 21 0.65 10.87 -7.48
N ASN A 22 1.46 10.74 -8.53
CA ASN A 22 2.04 11.90 -9.23
C ASN A 22 0.97 12.84 -9.82
N GLY A 23 -0.13 12.29 -10.33
CA GLY A 23 -1.27 13.04 -10.87
C GLY A 23 -2.36 13.40 -9.85
N ILE A 24 -2.29 12.86 -8.63
CA ILE A 24 -3.35 12.93 -7.61
C ILE A 24 -2.79 13.32 -6.24
N LYS A 25 -1.97 14.37 -6.19
CA LYS A 25 -1.24 14.79 -4.97
C LYS A 25 -2.11 15.13 -3.75
N SER A 26 -3.42 15.37 -3.93
CA SER A 26 -4.36 15.60 -2.83
C SER A 26 -5.01 14.32 -2.28
N ILE A 27 -4.62 13.15 -2.79
CA ILE A 27 -5.20 11.87 -2.38
C ILE A 27 -4.88 11.60 -0.90
N THR A 28 -5.91 11.23 -0.15
CA THR A 28 -5.89 10.85 1.26
C THR A 28 -6.28 9.39 1.47
N GLU A 29 -7.04 8.80 0.54
CA GLU A 29 -7.47 7.41 0.60
C GLU A 29 -7.34 6.73 -0.75
N ILE A 30 -6.67 5.58 -0.77
CA ILE A 30 -6.65 4.64 -1.90
C ILE A 30 -7.07 3.26 -1.37
N THR A 31 -8.20 2.75 -1.87
CA THR A 31 -8.65 1.39 -1.60
C THR A 31 -8.84 0.60 -2.89
N LEU A 32 -8.11 -0.50 -2.98
CA LEU A 32 -8.06 -1.43 -4.12
C LEU A 32 -8.25 -2.88 -3.66
N LEU A 33 -8.77 -3.08 -2.45
CA LEU A 33 -9.02 -4.40 -1.86
C LEU A 33 -9.89 -5.29 -2.75
N ASN A 34 -9.74 -6.62 -2.67
CA ASN A 34 -10.55 -7.57 -3.45
C ASN A 34 -10.50 -7.28 -4.96
N ASN A 35 -9.30 -7.40 -5.55
CA ASN A 35 -9.05 -7.31 -6.99
C ASN A 35 -8.03 -8.40 -7.39
N HIS A 36 -7.58 -8.39 -8.65
CA HIS A 36 -6.58 -9.31 -9.19
C HIS A 36 -5.28 -8.59 -9.55
N LEU A 37 -4.90 -7.55 -8.79
CA LEU A 37 -3.67 -6.78 -9.05
C LEU A 37 -2.44 -7.65 -8.81
N THR A 38 -1.44 -7.51 -9.67
CA THR A 38 -0.21 -8.30 -9.69
C THR A 38 1.03 -7.42 -9.56
N GLY A 39 2.19 -8.08 -9.44
CA GLY A 39 3.47 -7.38 -9.39
C GLY A 39 3.74 -6.76 -8.02
N ASP A 40 4.75 -5.89 -7.98
CA ASP A 40 5.26 -5.35 -6.73
C ASP A 40 4.53 -4.08 -6.31
N ILE A 41 4.57 -3.77 -5.01
CA ILE A 41 4.17 -2.45 -4.51
C ILE A 41 5.21 -1.41 -5.01
N PRO A 42 4.79 -0.30 -5.63
CA PRO A 42 5.70 0.72 -6.14
C PRO A 42 6.67 1.25 -5.08
N VAL A 43 7.95 1.35 -5.44
CA VAL A 43 8.99 1.86 -4.53
C VAL A 43 8.96 3.38 -4.35
N ASN A 44 8.36 4.14 -5.27
CA ASN A 44 8.38 5.59 -5.25
C ASN A 44 7.03 6.17 -4.78
N LEU A 45 6.82 6.20 -3.47
CA LEU A 45 5.60 6.72 -2.85
C LEU A 45 5.73 8.18 -2.36
N GLU A 46 6.85 8.85 -2.65
CA GLU A 46 7.15 10.24 -2.22
C GLU A 46 6.08 11.28 -2.59
N SER A 47 5.29 11.02 -3.63
CA SER A 47 4.22 11.90 -4.10
C SER A 47 2.89 11.71 -3.34
N CYS A 48 2.75 10.63 -2.57
CA CYS A 48 1.57 10.30 -1.78
C CYS A 48 1.57 10.98 -0.39
N ARG A 49 2.05 12.23 -0.29
CA ARG A 49 2.34 12.88 1.02
C ARG A 49 1.14 13.09 1.94
N ASN A 50 -0.06 13.09 1.40
CA ASN A 50 -1.30 13.28 2.15
C ASN A 50 -2.06 11.97 2.38
N LEU A 51 -1.50 10.83 1.98
CA LEU A 51 -2.18 9.54 2.04
C LEU A 51 -2.30 9.06 3.49
N GLN A 52 -3.53 8.90 3.95
CA GLN A 52 -3.90 8.42 5.28
C GLN A 52 -4.27 6.94 5.26
N ILE A 53 -4.94 6.47 4.21
CA ILE A 53 -5.40 5.08 4.12
C ILE A 53 -4.88 4.48 2.81
N LEU A 54 -4.14 3.38 2.94
CA LEU A 54 -3.74 2.52 1.82
C LEU A 54 -4.26 1.10 2.06
N SER A 55 -5.21 0.66 1.23
CA SER A 55 -5.73 -0.70 1.27
C SER A 55 -5.52 -1.41 -0.06
N LEU A 56 -4.66 -2.43 -0.03
CA LEU A 56 -4.30 -3.32 -1.14
C LEU A 56 -4.58 -4.79 -0.79
N GLY A 57 -5.40 -5.05 0.24
CA GLY A 57 -5.68 -6.40 0.73
C GLY A 57 -6.35 -7.29 -0.32
N ASP A 58 -6.24 -8.61 -0.17
CA ASP A 58 -6.87 -9.61 -1.03
C ASP A 58 -6.65 -9.32 -2.53
N ASN A 59 -5.38 -9.38 -2.93
CA ASN A 59 -4.90 -9.23 -4.31
C ASN A 59 -3.81 -10.29 -4.59
N ASN A 60 -3.15 -10.21 -5.75
CA ASN A 60 -2.08 -11.11 -6.16
C ASN A 60 -0.70 -10.42 -6.14
N LEU A 61 -0.51 -9.42 -5.27
CA LEU A 61 0.74 -8.66 -5.20
C LEU A 61 1.90 -9.53 -4.69
N THR A 62 3.08 -9.31 -5.25
CA THR A 62 4.32 -10.06 -4.98
C THR A 62 5.43 -9.12 -4.50
N GLY A 63 6.66 -9.64 -4.39
CA GLY A 63 7.82 -8.83 -4.05
C GLY A 63 7.87 -8.52 -2.56
N LYS A 64 8.47 -7.38 -2.20
CA LYS A 64 8.65 -6.94 -0.82
C LYS A 64 7.76 -5.74 -0.50
N ILE A 65 7.50 -5.51 0.77
CA ILE A 65 7.01 -4.21 1.24
C ILE A 65 8.17 -3.20 1.10
N PRO A 66 8.02 -2.12 0.31
CA PRO A 66 9.12 -1.18 0.08
C PRO A 66 9.36 -0.30 1.31
N ASP A 67 10.64 0.01 1.59
CA ASP A 67 11.04 0.85 2.72
C ASP A 67 10.40 2.26 2.68
N SER A 68 10.07 2.74 1.48
CA SER A 68 9.42 4.04 1.25
C SER A 68 7.99 4.14 1.79
N ILE A 69 7.35 3.03 2.18
CA ILE A 69 6.11 3.13 2.97
C ILE A 69 6.37 3.88 4.28
N GLY A 70 7.57 3.75 4.86
CA GLY A 70 7.97 4.47 6.05
C GLY A 70 8.12 5.98 5.86
N GLU A 71 8.08 6.48 4.63
CA GLU A 71 8.15 7.91 4.31
C GLU A 71 6.76 8.58 4.26
N LEU A 72 5.68 7.77 4.28
CA LEU A 72 4.31 8.24 4.29
C LEU A 72 3.92 8.73 5.68
N SER A 73 4.41 9.91 6.07
CA SER A 73 4.26 10.48 7.42
C SER A 73 2.81 10.75 7.85
N THR A 74 1.86 10.75 6.92
CA THR A 74 0.43 10.92 7.18
C THR A 74 -0.36 9.61 7.18
N LEU A 75 0.30 8.48 6.91
CA LEU A 75 -0.37 7.17 6.82
C LEU A 75 -0.84 6.70 8.19
N GLU A 76 -2.15 6.48 8.29
CA GLU A 76 -2.87 6.08 9.51
C GLU A 76 -3.22 4.59 9.48
N GLU A 77 -3.59 4.07 8.30
CA GLU A 77 -4.03 2.69 8.11
C GLU A 77 -3.37 2.04 6.89
N LEU A 78 -2.77 0.87 7.10
CA LEU A 78 -2.14 0.06 6.06
C LEU A 78 -2.71 -1.38 6.05
N TYR A 79 -3.37 -1.74 4.94
CA TYR A 79 -3.89 -3.09 4.72
C TYR A 79 -3.20 -3.74 3.52
N LEU A 80 -2.35 -4.73 3.78
CA LEU A 80 -1.64 -5.52 2.76
C LEU A 80 -1.95 -7.03 2.87
N TYR A 81 -2.93 -7.40 3.69
CA TYR A 81 -3.26 -8.79 3.95
C TYR A 81 -3.71 -9.56 2.70
N GLY A 82 -3.65 -10.89 2.73
CA GLY A 82 -4.17 -11.72 1.64
C GLY A 82 -3.46 -11.49 0.30
N ASN A 83 -2.13 -11.37 0.32
CA ASN A 83 -1.31 -11.22 -0.88
C ASN A 83 -0.19 -12.28 -0.90
N GLN A 84 0.74 -12.18 -1.85
CA GLN A 84 1.91 -13.05 -1.99
C GLN A 84 3.21 -12.29 -1.67
N LEU A 85 3.15 -11.31 -0.76
CA LEU A 85 4.31 -10.51 -0.36
C LEU A 85 5.31 -11.37 0.40
N THR A 86 6.60 -11.12 0.18
CA THR A 86 7.74 -11.88 0.70
C THR A 86 8.77 -10.96 1.36
N GLY A 87 9.74 -11.56 2.05
CA GLY A 87 10.83 -10.83 2.67
C GLY A 87 10.46 -10.21 4.01
N ASN A 88 11.34 -9.35 4.53
CA ASN A 88 11.18 -8.79 5.87
C ASN A 88 10.18 -7.63 5.91
N ILE A 89 9.46 -7.51 7.02
CA ILE A 89 8.72 -6.28 7.36
C ILE A 89 9.75 -5.14 7.49
N PRO A 90 9.64 -4.04 6.71
CA PRO A 90 10.61 -2.97 6.72
C PRO A 90 10.55 -2.21 8.05
N SER A 91 11.70 -2.02 8.70
CA SER A 91 11.75 -1.34 9.99
C SER A 91 11.31 0.12 9.92
N THR A 92 11.38 0.73 8.73
CA THR A 92 10.90 2.09 8.46
C THR A 92 9.39 2.21 8.66
N LEU A 93 8.62 1.12 8.53
CA LEU A 93 7.18 1.11 8.81
C LEU A 93 6.88 1.51 10.26
N PHE A 94 7.74 1.15 11.20
CA PHE A 94 7.59 1.49 12.62
C PHE A 94 8.01 2.94 12.95
N ASN A 95 8.54 3.70 11.97
CA ASN A 95 8.85 5.12 12.14
C ASN A 95 7.66 6.03 11.81
N VAL A 96 6.58 5.50 11.23
CA VAL A 96 5.38 6.26 10.86
C VAL A 96 4.53 6.48 12.10
N SER A 97 4.67 7.63 12.76
CA SER A 97 4.01 7.93 14.03
C SER A 97 2.50 8.09 13.97
N SER A 98 1.94 8.33 12.78
CA SER A 98 0.51 8.42 12.51
C SER A 98 -0.16 7.05 12.38
N LEU A 99 0.62 6.00 12.13
CA LEU A 99 0.13 4.66 11.83
C LEU A 99 -0.43 4.00 13.10
N TRP A 100 -1.73 3.72 13.10
CA TRP A 100 -2.42 3.07 14.22
C TRP A 100 -3.03 1.72 13.85
N MET A 101 -3.13 1.40 12.55
CA MET A 101 -3.63 0.13 12.04
C MET A 101 -2.69 -0.45 10.98
N ILE A 102 -2.27 -1.70 11.18
CA ILE A 102 -1.51 -2.48 10.20
C ILE A 102 -2.09 -3.89 10.13
N SER A 103 -2.40 -4.35 8.92
CA SER A 103 -2.86 -5.71 8.66
C SER A 103 -2.04 -6.35 7.55
N LEU A 104 -1.19 -7.32 7.92
CA LEU A 104 -0.24 -7.99 7.02
C LEU A 104 -0.48 -9.52 6.90
N TRP A 105 -1.52 -10.05 7.55
CA TRP A 105 -1.77 -11.50 7.60
C TRP A 105 -2.01 -12.09 6.21
N GLY A 106 -1.81 -13.40 6.03
CA GLY A 106 -2.01 -14.03 4.73
C GLY A 106 -1.00 -13.57 3.68
N ASN A 107 0.27 -13.42 4.07
CA ASN A 107 1.43 -13.19 3.21
C ASN A 107 2.55 -14.17 3.58
N GLN A 108 3.69 -14.09 2.88
CA GLN A 108 4.91 -14.90 3.10
C GLN A 108 6.04 -14.04 3.72
N LEU A 109 5.66 -13.13 4.62
CA LEU A 109 6.58 -12.18 5.25
C LEU A 109 7.36 -12.83 6.40
N SER A 110 8.58 -12.32 6.62
CA SER A 110 9.45 -12.65 7.74
C SER A 110 9.84 -11.37 8.50
N GLY A 111 10.64 -11.51 9.55
CA GLY A 111 11.13 -10.36 10.33
C GLY A 111 10.54 -10.27 11.73
N PRO A 112 10.67 -9.10 12.38
CA PRO A 112 10.36 -8.91 13.79
C PRO A 112 8.86 -8.91 14.09
#